data_AF-A0A1S1MYV5-F1
#
_entry.id   AF-A0A1S1MYV5-F1
#
_cell.length_a   1.000
_cell.length_b   1.000
_cell.length_c   1.000
_cell.angle_alpha   90.00
_cell.angle_beta   90.00
_cell.angle_gamma   90.00
#
_symmetry.space_group_name_H-M   'P 1'
#
loop_
_entity.id
_entity.type
_entity.pdbx_description
1 polymer ?
#
loop_
_entity_poly.entity_id
_entity_poly.type
_entity_poly.pdbx_seq_one_letter_code
_entity_poly.pdbx_strand_id
1 'polypeptide(L)'
;MKWMTIAGSAAVLAATMIVTPPALARADGPAAGSACDSGQLNLSTKSSAGTAVRCLADEGRGYVWQVDNGTTQTPEQAARIAQNACQRLGATAECRSVLDKIPHH
;
A
#
# COMPACT_ATOMS: atom_id res chain seq x y z
N MET A 1 -42.22 35.73 18.59
CA MET A 1 -42.10 36.37 17.25
C MET A 1 -41.51 35.30 16.34
N LYS A 2 -42.34 34.64 15.50
CA LYS A 2 -42.51 34.96 14.06
C LYS A 2 -41.15 34.69 13.35
N TRP A 3 -40.98 33.87 12.32
CA TRP A 3 -41.60 33.78 10.98
C TRP A 3 -41.22 32.40 10.38
N MET A 4 -42.18 31.59 9.89
CA MET A 4 -42.58 31.43 8.47
C MET A 4 -41.48 30.84 7.57
N THR A 5 -41.55 29.55 7.20
CA THR A 5 -42.23 28.93 6.03
C THR A 5 -41.54 29.23 4.70
N ILE A 6 -41.25 28.19 3.89
CA ILE A 6 -41.33 28.06 2.41
C ILE A 6 -40.76 26.65 2.10
N ALA A 7 -41.56 25.60 1.89
CA ALA A 7 -42.33 25.25 0.69
C ALA A 7 -41.45 25.13 -0.58
N GLY A 8 -41.17 23.90 -0.99
CA GLY A 8 -40.42 23.62 -2.22
C GLY A 8 -40.45 22.14 -2.55
N SER A 9 -41.63 21.66 -2.98
CA SER A 9 -41.84 20.30 -3.46
C SER A 9 -41.04 20.05 -4.73
N ALA A 10 -39.94 19.30 -4.62
CA ALA A 10 -39.26 18.69 -5.76
C ALA A 10 -39.56 17.20 -5.75
N ALA A 11 -40.40 16.75 -6.68
CA ALA A 11 -40.56 15.33 -6.98
C ALA A 11 -39.25 14.83 -7.59
N VAL A 12 -38.40 14.22 -6.76
CA VAL A 12 -37.22 13.50 -7.24
C VAL A 12 -37.71 12.10 -7.61
N LEU A 13 -37.84 11.87 -8.92
CA LEU A 13 -37.92 10.55 -9.51
C LEU A 13 -36.79 9.71 -8.91
N ALA A 14 -37.13 8.78 -8.02
CA ALA A 14 -36.21 7.82 -7.47
C ALA A 14 -35.80 6.88 -8.60
N ALA A 15 -34.82 7.30 -9.40
CA ALA A 15 -33.95 6.38 -10.10
C ALA A 15 -33.25 5.60 -8.99
N THR A 16 -33.80 4.43 -8.67
CA THR A 16 -33.07 3.36 -8.01
C THR A 16 -31.94 2.98 -8.96
N MET A 17 -30.88 3.79 -8.94
CA MET A 17 -29.56 3.31 -9.27
C MET A 17 -29.35 2.17 -8.30
N ILE A 18 -29.57 0.96 -8.80
CA ILE A 18 -28.88 -0.22 -8.31
C ILE A 18 -27.42 0.18 -8.49
N VAL A 19 -26.86 0.77 -7.44
CA VAL A 19 -25.43 0.81 -7.22
C VAL A 19 -25.09 -0.65 -7.13
N THR A 20 -24.82 -1.26 -8.28
CA THR A 20 -23.97 -2.43 -8.36
C THR A 20 -22.78 -2.01 -7.52
N PRO A 21 -22.57 -2.56 -6.30
CA PRO A 21 -21.36 -2.27 -5.56
C PRO A 21 -20.25 -2.50 -6.58
N PRO A 22 -19.34 -1.53 -6.82
CA PRO A 22 -18.28 -1.73 -7.79
C PRO A 22 -17.74 -3.10 -7.49
N ALA A 23 -17.93 -3.98 -8.49
CA ALA A 23 -17.75 -5.42 -8.37
C ALA A 23 -16.60 -5.62 -7.43
N LEU A 24 -16.80 -6.39 -6.36
CA LEU A 24 -15.74 -6.93 -5.51
C LEU A 24 -14.48 -6.98 -6.36
N ALA A 25 -13.66 -5.95 -6.28
CA ALA A 25 -12.28 -6.13 -6.60
C ALA A 25 -11.99 -7.21 -5.60
N ARG A 26 -11.70 -8.43 -6.08
CA ARG A 26 -10.70 -9.18 -5.36
C ARG A 26 -9.57 -8.17 -5.28
N ALA A 27 -9.52 -7.45 -4.17
CA ALA A 27 -8.37 -6.69 -3.75
C ALA A 27 -7.40 -7.82 -3.46
N ASP A 28 -6.88 -8.42 -4.53
CA ASP A 28 -5.79 -9.36 -4.52
C ASP A 28 -4.64 -8.49 -4.04
N GLY A 29 -4.58 -8.28 -2.74
CA GLY A 29 -3.56 -7.48 -2.12
C GLY A 29 -2.21 -8.12 -2.40
N PRO A 30 -1.12 -7.40 -2.13
CA PRO A 30 0.20 -7.86 -2.50
C PRO A 30 0.45 -9.27 -1.98
N ALA A 31 0.93 -10.14 -2.86
CA ALA A 31 1.39 -11.45 -2.44
C ALA A 31 2.60 -11.29 -1.51
N ALA A 32 2.69 -12.14 -0.49
CA ALA A 32 3.89 -12.20 0.34
C ALA A 32 5.09 -12.57 -0.55
N GLY A 33 6.18 -11.83 -0.41
CA GLY A 33 7.38 -11.94 -1.24
C GLY A 33 7.41 -11.02 -2.46
N SER A 34 6.29 -10.38 -2.83
CA SER A 34 6.28 -9.39 -3.90
C SER A 34 7.02 -8.12 -3.49
N ALA A 35 7.63 -7.43 -4.47
CA ALA A 35 8.26 -6.14 -4.23
C ALA A 35 7.23 -5.08 -3.79
N CYS A 36 7.66 -4.17 -2.92
CA CYS A 36 6.91 -2.99 -2.53
C CYS A 36 7.74 -1.72 -2.81
N ASP A 37 7.07 -0.57 -2.84
CA ASP A 37 7.77 0.70 -2.92
C ASP A 37 8.27 1.15 -1.55
N SER A 38 9.38 1.86 -1.51
CA SER A 38 9.92 2.45 -0.28
C SER A 38 8.93 3.39 0.42
N GLY A 39 8.09 4.10 -0.34
CA GLY A 39 7.00 4.93 0.18
C GLY A 39 5.89 4.13 0.87
N GLN A 40 5.89 2.81 0.70
CA GLN A 40 5.00 1.88 1.39
C GLN A 40 5.66 1.24 2.61
N LEU A 41 6.87 1.64 3.00
CA LEU A 41 7.56 1.08 4.16
C LEU A 41 6.68 1.13 5.42
N ASN A 42 6.61 0.02 6.13
CA ASN A 42 5.71 -0.21 7.27
C ASN A 42 4.21 -0.14 6.96
N LEU A 43 3.78 0.01 5.71
CA LEU A 43 2.37 -0.13 5.38
C LEU A 43 1.98 -1.59 5.59
N SER A 44 0.85 -1.82 6.28
CA SER A 44 0.29 -3.16 6.49
C SER A 44 -1.04 -3.27 5.75
N THR A 45 -1.23 -4.37 5.06
CA THR A 45 -2.43 -4.66 4.26
C THR A 45 -2.74 -6.16 4.28
N LYS A 46 -3.88 -6.57 3.73
CA LYS A 46 -4.16 -7.98 3.51
C LYS A 46 -3.63 -8.41 2.15
N SER A 47 -2.97 -9.56 2.08
CA SER A 47 -2.55 -10.19 0.83
C SER A 47 -3.75 -10.77 0.07
N SER A 48 -3.52 -11.17 -1.18
CA SER A 48 -4.48 -11.95 -1.98
C SER A 48 -4.90 -13.26 -1.32
N ALA A 49 -4.07 -13.82 -0.43
CA ALA A 49 -4.38 -15.00 0.38
C ALA A 49 -5.12 -14.67 1.70
N GLY A 50 -5.42 -13.39 1.97
CA GLY A 50 -6.10 -12.93 3.18
C GLY A 50 -5.20 -12.78 4.41
N THR A 51 -3.90 -13.01 4.29
CA THR A 51 -2.91 -12.86 5.37
C THR A 51 -2.50 -11.41 5.54
N ALA A 52 -2.27 -10.96 6.77
CA ALA A 52 -1.66 -9.65 7.00
C ALA A 52 -0.22 -9.64 6.49
N VAL A 53 0.13 -8.66 5.67
CA VAL A 53 1.46 -8.44 5.14
C VAL A 53 1.89 -6.99 5.33
N ARG A 54 3.18 -6.79 5.56
CA ARG A 54 3.81 -5.48 5.76
C ARG A 54 5.01 -5.31 4.83
N CYS A 55 5.12 -4.15 4.23
CA CYS A 55 6.27 -3.81 3.40
C CYS A 55 7.48 -3.50 4.29
N LEU A 56 8.55 -4.27 4.13
CA LEU A 56 9.81 -4.16 4.88
C LEU A 56 10.99 -4.38 3.93
N ALA A 57 12.14 -3.78 4.25
CA ALA A 57 13.39 -4.09 3.56
C ALA A 57 13.94 -5.45 3.99
N ASP A 58 14.47 -6.18 3.00
CA ASP A 58 15.04 -7.52 3.09
C ASP A 58 16.46 -7.52 2.51
N GLU A 59 17.40 -8.17 3.21
CA GLU A 59 18.84 -8.18 2.88
C GLU A 59 19.20 -8.93 1.59
N GLY A 60 18.24 -9.52 0.87
CA GLY A 60 18.47 -10.15 -0.42
C GLY A 60 17.57 -9.64 -1.54
N ARG A 61 16.55 -8.83 -1.22
CA ARG A 61 15.47 -8.48 -2.16
C ARG A 61 15.05 -7.00 -2.13
N GLY A 62 15.62 -6.20 -1.23
CA GLY A 62 15.20 -4.81 -1.05
C GLY A 62 13.81 -4.72 -0.41
N TYR A 63 12.98 -3.78 -0.85
CA TYR A 63 11.64 -3.57 -0.30
C TYR A 63 10.67 -4.66 -0.77
N VAL A 64 10.18 -5.49 0.14
CA VAL A 64 9.25 -6.59 -0.15
C VAL A 64 8.12 -6.67 0.88
N TRP A 65 6.97 -7.17 0.44
CA TRP A 65 5.84 -7.53 1.30
C TRP A 65 6.17 -8.80 2.07
N GLN A 66 6.21 -8.73 3.39
CA GLN A 66 6.48 -9.87 4.27
C GLN A 66 5.25 -10.13 5.15
N VAL A 67 5.10 -11.34 5.68
CA VAL A 67 4.02 -11.63 6.64
C VAL A 67 4.16 -10.67 7.84
N ASP A 68 3.07 -9.98 8.19
CA ASP A 68 3.10 -9.01 9.28
C ASP A 68 3.19 -9.74 10.61
N ASN A 69 4.35 -9.61 11.27
CA ASN A 69 4.62 -10.12 12.61
C ASN A 69 4.71 -8.98 13.65
N GLY A 70 4.29 -7.76 13.28
CA GLY A 70 4.40 -6.57 14.13
C GLY A 70 5.76 -5.86 14.06
N THR A 71 6.72 -6.36 13.27
CA THR A 71 8.02 -5.69 13.10
C THR A 71 7.86 -4.47 12.21
N THR A 72 8.47 -3.36 12.63
CA THR A 72 8.59 -2.14 11.83
C THR A 72 10.05 -1.73 11.71
N GLN A 73 10.39 -1.01 10.65
CA GLN A 73 11.73 -0.49 10.39
C GLN A 73 11.68 1.02 10.24
N THR A 74 12.69 1.74 10.73
CA THR A 74 12.80 3.16 10.36
C THR A 74 13.22 3.28 8.88
N PRO A 75 12.92 4.39 8.20
CA PRO A 75 13.37 4.62 6.83
C PRO A 75 14.88 4.43 6.64
N GLU A 76 15.69 4.88 7.60
CA GLU A 76 17.16 4.75 7.56
C GLU A 76 17.60 3.29 7.75
N GLN A 77 16.94 2.54 8.64
CA GLN A 77 17.22 1.12 8.82
C GLN A 77 16.87 0.33 7.57
N ALA A 78 15.70 0.59 6.98
CA ALA A 78 15.26 -0.06 5.76
C ALA A 78 16.19 0.26 4.57
N ALA A 79 16.61 1.52 4.44
CA ALA A 79 17.58 1.95 3.44
C ALA A 79 18.94 1.23 3.59
N ARG A 80 19.46 1.10 4.82
CA ARG A 80 20.70 0.34 5.08
C ARG A 80 20.56 -1.14 4.70
N ILE A 81 19.45 -1.77 5.07
CA ILE A 81 19.16 -3.18 4.73
C ILE A 81 19.10 -3.34 3.20
N ALA A 82 18.39 -2.46 2.51
CA ALA A 82 18.26 -2.46 1.06
C ALA A 82 19.61 -2.21 0.35
N GLN A 83 20.45 -1.32 0.88
CA GLN A 83 21.82 -1.09 0.38
C GLN A 83 22.70 -2.32 0.57
N ASN A 84 22.67 -2.96 1.74
CA ASN A 84 23.40 -4.21 1.99
C ASN A 84 22.93 -5.32 1.04
N ALA A 85 21.62 -5.37 0.74
CA ALA A 85 21.06 -6.31 -0.23
C ALA A 85 21.64 -6.08 -1.64
N CYS A 86 21.68 -4.83 -2.08
CA CYS A 86 22.33 -4.46 -3.33
C CYS A 86 23.81 -4.90 -3.36
N GLN A 87 24.58 -4.61 -2.31
CA GLN A 87 26.01 -4.96 -2.25
C GLN A 87 26.25 -6.47 -2.39
N ARG A 88 25.34 -7.30 -1.88
CA ARG A 88 25.42 -8.76 -1.97
C ARG A 88 24.99 -9.32 -3.32
N LEU A 89 24.01 -8.71 -3.98
CA LEU A 89 23.55 -9.11 -5.32
C LEU A 89 24.52 -8.68 -6.43
N GLY A 90 25.44 -7.75 -6.14
CA GLY A 90 26.24 -7.06 -7.15
C GLY A 90 25.45 -5.93 -7.81
N ALA A 91 26.13 -5.07 -8.59
CA ALA A 91 25.54 -3.90 -9.24
C ALA A 91 24.61 -4.27 -10.43
N THR A 92 23.57 -5.05 -10.15
CA THR A 92 22.51 -5.40 -11.10
C THR A 92 21.50 -4.26 -11.24
N ALA A 93 20.70 -4.31 -12.32
CA ALA A 93 19.61 -3.35 -12.53
C ALA A 93 18.60 -3.37 -11.36
N GLU A 94 18.37 -4.54 -10.74
CA GLU A 94 17.57 -4.67 -9.52
C GLU A 94 18.14 -3.86 -8.36
N CYS A 95 19.46 -3.89 -8.11
CA CYS A 95 20.07 -3.05 -7.08
C CYS A 95 19.77 -1.56 -7.34
N ARG A 96 19.91 -1.10 -8.59
CA ARG A 96 19.72 0.31 -8.91
C ARG A 96 18.27 0.76 -8.75
N SER A 97 17.32 -0.10 -9.09
CA SER A 97 15.89 0.11 -8.84
C SER A 97 15.55 0.16 -7.35
N VAL A 98 16.22 -0.64 -6.52
CA VAL A 98 16.08 -0.59 -5.06
C VAL A 98 16.66 0.70 -4.48
N LEU A 99 17.82 1.14 -4.95
CA LEU A 99 18.46 2.39 -4.51
C LEU A 99 17.68 3.64 -4.93
N ASP A 100 17.13 3.66 -6.15
CA ASP A 100 16.32 4.76 -6.69
C ASP A 100 15.08 5.03 -5.82
N LYS A 101 14.53 3.96 -5.23
CA LYS A 101 13.39 4.07 -4.32
C LYS A 101 13.80 4.62 -2.96
N ILE A 102 15.06 4.61 -2.53
CA ILE A 102 15.43 5.15 -1.22
C ILE A 102 15.22 6.67 -1.24
N PRO A 103 14.41 7.25 -0.33
CA PRO A 103 14.23 8.70 -0.30
C PRO A 103 15.57 9.39 -0.05
N HIS A 104 16.00 10.22 -1.01
CA HIS A 104 17.12 11.13 -0.86
C HIS A 104 16.65 12.31 0.00
N HIS A 105 16.98 12.27 1.29
CA HIS A 105 16.83 13.42 2.19
C HIS A 105 17.94 14.44 1.97
#